data_AF-A0AAE1MD22-F1
#
_entry.id   AF-A0AAE1MD22-F1
#
_cell.length_a   1.000
_cell.length_b   1.000
_cell.length_c   1.000
_cell.angle_alpha   90.00
_cell.angle_beta   90.00
_cell.angle_gamma   90.00
#
_symmetry.space_group_name_H-M   'P 1'
#
loop_
_entity.id
_entity.type
_entity.pdbx_description
1 polymer ?
#
loop_
_entity_poly.entity_id
_entity_poly.type
_entity_poly.pdbx_seq_one_letter_code
_entity_poly.pdbx_strand_id
1 'polypeptide(L)'
;MDFDLESPLQNFHDHPPSSLFLIEAHHTPSQTYFHSLKSRDFDFTVRRELISLISQLSCTFDPLLSYLAVNYVDRFLANRGLSQPKPWILRLLAVSCLSLAAKMMRTEYSVSDIQGEEGLIFEARTVRRMESLVLGVLQWRMRSITPFSFISFFIALFKLKDFSQRQVLKDRATEIIIRAQRDISFLEFKPSVVAASALLSASRELLTSQYPCFLSAISDCSYVNNESILKCNNVIQDVTMEGYEPAFDWVSSSETPINVLDHNFLSSESEKTNSTTITASTLRQERDLKRRKIAGYGNSHALQSSQIEQCLSETEDF
;
A
#
# COMPACT_ATOMS: atom_id res chain seq x y z
N MET A 1 21.10 -13.12 6.03
CA MET A 1 21.39 -11.67 6.04
C MET A 1 20.14 -10.97 5.56
N ASP A 2 19.55 -10.17 6.44
CA ASP A 2 18.20 -9.67 6.28
C ASP A 2 18.17 -8.38 5.44
N PHE A 3 17.04 -8.12 4.78
CA PHE A 3 16.84 -6.88 4.02
C PHE A 3 16.27 -5.82 4.96
N ASP A 4 16.87 -4.65 4.95
CA ASP A 4 16.46 -3.49 5.74
C ASP A 4 16.29 -2.29 4.80
N LEU A 5 15.20 -1.54 4.95
CA LEU A 5 14.93 -0.33 4.17
C LEU A 5 15.91 0.80 4.51
N GLU A 6 16.50 0.78 5.71
CA GLU A 6 17.55 1.73 6.11
C GLU A 6 18.92 1.38 5.53
N SER A 7 19.14 0.11 5.19
CA SER A 7 20.37 -0.37 4.56
C SER A 7 20.05 -1.30 3.37
N PRO A 8 19.44 -0.77 2.30
CA PRO A 8 18.97 -1.60 1.20
C PRO A 8 20.12 -2.24 0.42
N LEU A 9 21.30 -1.60 0.44
CA LEU A 9 22.51 -2.00 -0.27
C LEU A 9 23.58 -2.37 0.75
N GLN A 10 23.74 -3.68 1.01
CA GLN A 10 24.57 -4.27 2.08
C GLN A 10 26.07 -3.88 2.05
N ASN A 11 26.55 -3.25 0.98
CA ASN A 11 27.98 -2.97 0.78
C ASN A 11 28.40 -1.53 1.15
N PHE A 12 27.51 -0.68 1.67
CA PHE A 12 27.85 0.72 1.96
C PHE A 12 28.29 1.00 3.40
N HIS A 13 28.41 -0.02 4.26
CA HIS A 13 28.98 0.18 5.61
C HIS A 13 30.41 0.74 5.58
N ASP A 14 31.14 0.56 4.47
CA ASP A 14 32.53 1.04 4.26
C ASP A 14 32.63 2.22 3.27
N HIS A 15 31.50 2.82 2.89
CA HIS A 15 31.47 3.88 1.88
C HIS A 15 30.84 5.16 2.43
N PRO A 16 31.34 6.35 2.03
CA PRO A 16 30.85 7.61 2.54
C PRO A 16 29.36 7.80 2.22
N PRO A 17 28.59 8.49 3.09
CA PRO A 17 27.16 8.75 2.88
C PRO A 17 26.82 9.31 1.49
N SER A 18 27.78 10.00 0.87
CA SER A 18 27.71 10.55 -0.49
C SER A 18 27.30 9.55 -1.56
N SER A 19 27.58 8.25 -1.40
CA SER A 19 27.23 7.27 -2.43
C SER A 19 25.73 7.14 -2.62
N LEU A 20 24.94 7.08 -1.55
CA LEU A 20 23.47 6.94 -1.63
C LEU A 20 22.82 8.14 -2.32
N PHE A 21 23.28 9.36 -2.02
CA PHE A 21 22.78 10.59 -2.66
C PHE A 21 23.06 10.65 -4.16
N LEU A 22 24.14 10.00 -4.64
CA LEU A 22 24.47 9.97 -6.06
C LEU A 22 23.58 9.01 -6.86
N ILE A 23 23.17 7.89 -6.23
CA ILE A 23 22.45 6.82 -6.94
C ILE A 23 20.94 6.81 -6.66
N GLU A 24 20.42 7.60 -5.71
CA GLU A 24 19.00 7.58 -5.34
C GLU A 24 18.04 7.81 -6.52
N ALA A 25 18.44 8.63 -7.49
CA ALA A 25 17.63 8.92 -8.68
C ALA A 25 17.44 7.70 -9.61
N HIS A 26 18.30 6.69 -9.52
CA HIS A 26 18.17 5.44 -10.28
C HIS A 26 17.17 4.47 -9.66
N HIS A 27 16.69 4.74 -8.43
CA HIS A 27 15.75 3.89 -7.70
C HIS A 27 14.36 4.52 -7.55
N THR A 28 14.15 5.73 -8.07
CA THR A 28 12.85 6.41 -8.12
C THR A 28 12.12 6.14 -9.43
N PRO A 29 10.77 6.10 -9.44
CA PRO A 29 9.99 6.13 -10.67
C PRO A 29 10.35 7.34 -11.56
N SER A 30 10.17 7.22 -12.87
CA SER A 30 10.57 8.26 -13.81
C SER A 30 9.70 9.52 -13.70
N GLN A 31 10.25 10.68 -14.08
CA GLN A 31 9.50 11.93 -14.16
C GLN A 31 8.29 11.82 -15.11
N THR A 32 8.42 11.01 -16.18
CA THR A 32 7.32 10.73 -17.11
C THR A 32 6.15 10.03 -16.43
N TYR A 33 6.41 9.11 -15.50
CA TYR A 33 5.37 8.44 -14.72
C TYR A 33 4.59 9.43 -13.86
N PHE A 34 5.30 10.32 -13.15
CA PHE A 34 4.67 11.38 -12.36
C PHE A 34 3.79 12.31 -13.21
N HIS A 35 4.27 12.74 -14.38
CA HIS A 35 3.44 13.53 -15.30
C HIS A 35 2.24 12.75 -15.84
N SER A 36 2.37 11.44 -16.07
CA SER A 36 1.26 10.57 -16.47
C SER A 36 0.17 10.54 -15.40
N LEU A 37 0.55 10.36 -14.13
CA LEU A 37 -0.37 10.40 -13.00
C LEU A 37 -1.05 11.77 -12.84
N LYS A 38 -0.33 12.87 -13.08
CA LYS A 38 -0.91 14.23 -13.01
C LYS A 38 -1.87 14.54 -14.16
N SER A 39 -1.65 13.98 -15.34
CA SER A 39 -2.38 14.36 -16.57
C SER A 39 -3.48 13.38 -16.96
N ARG A 40 -3.39 12.12 -16.55
CA ARG A 40 -4.32 11.06 -16.93
C ARG A 40 -5.04 10.56 -15.69
N ASP A 41 -6.29 10.98 -15.52
CA ASP A 41 -7.17 10.55 -14.42
C ASP A 41 -7.24 9.03 -14.27
N PHE A 42 -7.16 8.32 -15.39
CA PHE A 42 -7.13 6.86 -15.42
C PHE A 42 -5.89 6.28 -14.71
N ASP A 43 -4.68 6.77 -15.02
CA ASP A 43 -3.45 6.26 -14.40
C ASP A 43 -3.44 6.56 -12.89
N PHE A 44 -3.91 7.75 -12.51
CA PHE A 44 -4.10 8.13 -11.12
C PHE A 44 -5.08 7.21 -10.39
N THR A 45 -6.23 6.92 -11.01
CA THR A 45 -7.27 6.06 -10.44
C THR A 45 -6.75 4.63 -10.26
N VAL A 46 -6.04 4.08 -11.25
CA VAL A 46 -5.42 2.74 -11.16
C VAL A 46 -4.41 2.68 -10.00
N ARG A 47 -3.54 3.68 -9.87
CA ARG A 47 -2.58 3.76 -8.75
C ARG A 47 -3.31 3.82 -7.42
N ARG A 48 -4.32 4.69 -7.30
CA ARG A 48 -5.12 4.85 -6.07
C ARG A 48 -5.82 3.56 -5.66
N GLU A 49 -6.40 2.84 -6.62
CA GLU A 49 -7.04 1.54 -6.37
C GLU A 49 -6.03 0.49 -5.89
N LEU A 50 -4.85 0.42 -6.49
CA LEU A 50 -3.78 -0.50 -6.06
C LEU A 50 -3.27 -0.18 -4.64
N ILE A 51 -3.09 1.10 -4.31
CA ILE A 51 -2.68 1.51 -2.95
C ILE A 51 -3.78 1.19 -1.94
N SER A 52 -5.05 1.40 -2.30
CA SER A 52 -6.19 1.02 -1.45
C SER A 52 -6.23 -0.48 -1.21
N LEU A 53 -6.07 -1.30 -2.25
CA LEU A 53 -6.00 -2.76 -2.14
C LEU A 53 -4.83 -3.20 -1.26
N ILE A 54 -3.64 -2.62 -1.45
CA ILE A 54 -2.49 -2.93 -0.58
C ILE A 54 -2.84 -2.59 0.86
N SER A 55 -3.32 -1.38 1.14
CA SER A 55 -3.66 -0.94 2.50
C SER A 55 -4.72 -1.82 3.16
N GLN A 56 -5.66 -2.38 2.40
CA GLN A 56 -6.67 -3.30 2.92
C GLN A 56 -6.07 -4.68 3.24
N LEU A 57 -5.25 -5.21 2.33
CA LEU A 57 -4.66 -6.55 2.45
C LEU A 57 -3.56 -6.63 3.52
N SER A 58 -2.94 -5.50 3.88
CA SER A 58 -1.82 -5.46 4.82
C SER A 58 -2.11 -4.66 6.10
N CYS A 59 -3.37 -4.40 6.42
CA CYS A 59 -3.76 -3.55 7.56
C CYS A 59 -3.29 -4.08 8.94
N THR A 60 -3.08 -5.39 9.06
CA THR A 60 -2.59 -6.05 10.29
C THR A 60 -1.09 -6.34 10.28
N PHE A 61 -0.39 -6.01 9.19
CA PHE A 61 1.04 -6.27 9.03
C PHE A 61 1.88 -5.02 9.34
N ASP A 62 3.20 -5.20 9.37
CA ASP A 62 4.14 -4.08 9.46
C ASP A 62 3.86 -3.05 8.33
N PRO A 63 3.63 -1.77 8.66
CA PRO A 63 3.43 -0.71 7.67
C PRO A 63 4.54 -0.60 6.61
N LEU A 64 5.77 -0.99 6.94
CA LEU A 64 6.90 -1.02 6.01
C LEU A 64 6.72 -2.05 4.89
N LEU A 65 5.99 -3.15 5.15
CA LEU A 65 5.62 -4.13 4.13
C LEU A 65 4.75 -3.48 3.04
N SER A 66 3.74 -2.73 3.49
CA SER A 66 2.83 -1.98 2.61
C SER A 66 3.60 -0.96 1.79
N TYR A 67 4.51 -0.24 2.44
CA TYR A 67 5.35 0.76 1.78
C TYR A 67 6.18 0.14 0.65
N LEU A 68 6.84 -0.98 0.93
CA LEU A 68 7.68 -1.67 -0.04
C LEU A 68 6.85 -2.23 -1.21
N ALA A 69 5.66 -2.76 -0.94
CA ALA A 69 4.75 -3.22 -1.98
C ALA A 69 4.30 -2.07 -2.90
N VAL A 70 3.97 -0.90 -2.34
CA VAL A 70 3.62 0.29 -3.13
C VAL A 70 4.82 0.78 -3.95
N ASN A 71 6.04 0.72 -3.42
CA ASN A 71 7.25 1.03 -4.19
C ASN A 71 7.39 0.12 -5.42
N TYR A 72 7.07 -1.18 -5.29
CA TYR A 72 7.08 -2.10 -6.43
C TYR A 72 5.97 -1.81 -7.42
N VAL A 73 4.77 -1.46 -6.96
CA VAL A 73 3.65 -1.04 -7.82
C VAL A 73 4.01 0.20 -8.62
N ASP A 74 4.50 1.27 -7.98
CA ASP A 74 4.82 2.52 -8.68
C ASP A 74 5.90 2.28 -9.76
N ARG A 75 6.93 1.48 -9.45
CA ARG A 75 7.97 1.10 -10.41
C ARG A 75 7.45 0.21 -11.53
N PHE A 76 6.52 -0.70 -11.22
CA PHE A 76 5.88 -1.55 -12.22
C PHE A 76 5.05 -0.72 -13.20
N LEU A 77 4.21 0.19 -12.67
CA LEU A 77 3.36 1.07 -13.48
C LEU A 77 4.19 2.05 -14.31
N ALA A 78 5.30 2.57 -13.76
CA ALA A 78 6.21 3.45 -14.50
C ALA A 78 6.82 2.79 -15.73
N ASN A 79 7.15 1.50 -15.66
CA ASN A 79 7.84 0.78 -16.73
C ASN A 79 6.92 0.08 -17.72
N ARG A 80 5.74 -0.37 -17.27
CA ARG A 80 4.82 -1.17 -18.10
C ARG A 80 3.46 -0.51 -18.34
N GLY A 81 3.01 0.31 -17.39
CA GLY A 81 1.62 0.77 -17.34
C GLY A 81 0.61 -0.39 -17.27
N LEU A 82 -0.67 -0.05 -17.25
CA LEU A 82 -1.77 -1.00 -17.39
C LEU A 82 -2.82 -0.38 -18.31
N SER A 83 -3.18 -1.07 -19.39
CA SER A 83 -4.28 -0.62 -20.25
C SER A 83 -5.57 -1.30 -19.82
N GLN A 84 -6.52 -0.52 -19.32
CA GLN A 84 -7.85 -0.97 -18.88
C GLN A 84 -7.83 -2.30 -18.10
N PRO A 85 -7.09 -2.38 -16.98
CA PRO A 85 -6.97 -3.62 -16.23
C PRO A 85 -8.33 -3.98 -15.63
N LYS A 86 -8.70 -5.25 -15.74
CA LYS A 86 -9.85 -5.78 -14.99
C LYS A 86 -9.52 -5.71 -13.49
N PRO A 87 -10.51 -5.52 -12.59
CA PRO A 87 -10.26 -5.38 -11.15
C PRO A 87 -9.45 -6.54 -10.54
N TRP A 88 -9.66 -7.76 -11.02
CA TRP A 88 -8.89 -8.93 -10.56
C TRP A 88 -7.40 -8.85 -10.91
N ILE A 89 -7.01 -8.15 -11.98
CA ILE A 89 -5.59 -7.93 -12.34
C ILE A 89 -4.94 -7.01 -11.32
N LEU A 90 -5.65 -5.96 -10.89
CA LEU A 90 -5.17 -5.03 -9.87
C LEU A 90 -4.97 -5.74 -8.53
N ARG A 91 -5.96 -6.56 -8.12
CA ARG A 91 -5.82 -7.38 -6.92
C ARG A 91 -4.66 -8.37 -7.02
N LEU A 92 -4.51 -9.06 -8.15
CA LEU A 92 -3.40 -9.99 -8.36
C LEU A 92 -2.04 -9.29 -8.30
N LEU A 93 -1.93 -8.09 -8.89
CA LEU A 93 -0.72 -7.26 -8.81
C LEU A 93 -0.42 -6.87 -7.36
N ALA A 94 -1.42 -6.35 -6.63
CA ALA A 94 -1.27 -5.96 -5.23
C ALA A 94 -0.81 -7.14 -4.34
N VAL A 95 -1.48 -8.29 -4.43
CA VAL A 95 -1.10 -9.52 -3.70
C VAL A 95 0.31 -9.96 -4.03
N SER A 96 0.70 -9.90 -5.31
CA SER A 96 2.03 -10.32 -5.76
C SER A 96 3.12 -9.36 -5.29
N CYS A 97 2.88 -8.04 -5.31
CA CYS A 97 3.78 -7.04 -4.76
C CYS A 97 3.95 -7.18 -3.25
N LEU A 98 2.86 -7.45 -2.51
CA LEU A 98 2.92 -7.76 -1.07
C LEU A 98 3.70 -9.06 -0.80
N SER A 99 3.46 -10.12 -1.58
CA SER A 99 4.21 -11.37 -1.39
C SER A 99 5.70 -11.21 -1.70
N LEU A 100 6.06 -10.43 -2.71
CA LEU A 100 7.46 -10.09 -2.98
C LEU A 100 8.07 -9.24 -1.87
N ALA A 101 7.32 -8.27 -1.33
CA ALA A 101 7.77 -7.46 -0.21
C ALA A 101 8.02 -8.33 1.03
N ALA A 102 7.11 -9.25 1.33
CA ALA A 102 7.22 -10.21 2.43
C ALA A 102 8.47 -11.10 2.29
N LYS A 103 8.71 -11.63 1.10
CA LYS A 103 9.91 -12.43 0.80
C LYS A 103 11.19 -11.60 0.92
N MET A 104 11.16 -10.35 0.50
CA MET A 104 12.31 -9.44 0.60
C MET A 104 12.62 -9.13 2.06
N MET A 105 11.61 -8.74 2.85
CA MET A 105 11.73 -8.46 4.29
C MET A 105 11.90 -9.74 5.14
N ARG A 106 11.83 -10.93 4.54
CA ARG A 106 11.92 -12.23 5.21
C ARG A 106 10.88 -12.42 6.31
N THR A 107 9.69 -11.84 6.13
CA THR A 107 8.55 -12.06 7.02
C THR A 107 7.98 -13.46 6.82
N GLU A 108 7.35 -14.03 7.85
CA GLU A 108 6.73 -15.36 7.78
C GLU A 108 5.35 -15.37 7.10
N TYR A 109 4.88 -14.23 6.59
CA TYR A 109 3.57 -14.10 5.95
C TYR A 109 3.47 -14.95 4.68
N SER A 110 2.52 -15.89 4.69
CA SER A 110 2.19 -16.69 3.52
C SER A 110 1.32 -15.90 2.53
N VAL A 111 1.23 -16.39 1.29
CA VAL A 111 0.32 -15.83 0.28
C VAL A 111 -1.15 -15.94 0.73
N SER A 112 -1.49 -16.95 1.54
CA SER A 112 -2.83 -17.09 2.10
C SER A 112 -3.10 -16.00 3.13
N ASP A 113 -2.15 -15.72 4.02
CA ASP A 113 -2.28 -14.65 5.02
C ASP A 113 -2.51 -13.29 4.35
N ILE A 114 -1.76 -13.02 3.28
CA ILE A 114 -1.85 -11.75 2.52
C ILE A 114 -3.19 -11.58 1.83
N GLN A 115 -3.77 -12.66 1.29
CA GLN A 115 -5.03 -12.57 0.54
C GLN A 115 -6.26 -12.43 1.45
N GLY A 116 -6.13 -12.85 2.71
CA GLY A 116 -7.25 -12.96 3.64
C GLY A 116 -8.30 -13.97 3.17
N GLU A 117 -9.44 -13.98 3.86
CA GLU A 117 -10.58 -14.85 3.53
C GLU A 117 -11.61 -14.17 2.61
N GLU A 118 -11.45 -12.86 2.37
CA GLU A 118 -12.42 -12.04 1.64
C GLU A 118 -11.97 -11.69 0.22
N GLY A 119 -12.92 -11.66 -0.70
CA GLY A 119 -12.70 -11.30 -2.10
C GLY A 119 -12.16 -12.46 -2.95
N LEU A 120 -11.51 -12.12 -4.06
CA LEU A 120 -10.98 -13.11 -4.99
C LEU A 120 -9.66 -13.69 -4.47
N ILE A 121 -9.64 -15.00 -4.23
CA ILE A 121 -8.46 -15.75 -3.78
C ILE A 121 -7.79 -16.42 -4.99
N PHE A 122 -6.50 -16.20 -5.16
CA PHE A 122 -5.69 -16.77 -6.22
C PHE A 122 -4.92 -17.99 -5.73
N GLU A 123 -4.83 -18.99 -6.59
CA GLU A 123 -3.93 -20.12 -6.39
C GLU A 123 -2.46 -19.64 -6.35
N ALA A 124 -1.64 -20.28 -5.52
CA ALA A 124 -0.22 -19.93 -5.37
C ALA A 124 0.57 -19.97 -6.69
N ARG A 125 0.16 -20.76 -7.68
CA ARG A 125 0.79 -20.78 -9.01
C ARG A 125 0.53 -19.49 -9.80
N THR A 126 -0.66 -18.90 -9.64
CA THR A 126 -1.07 -17.68 -10.32
C THR A 126 -0.33 -16.48 -9.74
N VAL A 127 -0.22 -16.41 -8.41
CA VAL A 127 0.58 -15.39 -7.73
C VAL A 127 2.04 -15.48 -8.16
N ARG A 128 2.67 -16.67 -8.14
CA ARG A 128 4.06 -16.86 -8.59
C ARG A 128 4.32 -16.42 -10.04
N ARG A 129 3.36 -16.61 -10.95
CA ARG A 129 3.48 -16.12 -12.34
C ARG A 129 3.49 -14.60 -12.38
N MET A 130 2.60 -13.97 -11.63
CA MET A 130 2.56 -12.51 -11.54
C MET A 130 3.80 -11.95 -10.84
N GLU A 131 4.29 -12.59 -9.78
CA GLU A 131 5.57 -12.23 -9.13
C GLU A 131 6.74 -12.27 -10.12
N SER A 132 6.82 -13.32 -10.95
CA SER A 132 7.86 -13.45 -11.98
C SER A 132 7.80 -12.31 -12.99
N LEU A 133 6.58 -11.88 -13.34
CA LEU A 133 6.33 -10.76 -14.22
C LEU A 133 6.73 -9.42 -13.58
N VAL A 134 6.43 -9.21 -12.30
CA VAL A 134 6.88 -8.04 -11.53
C VAL A 134 8.40 -8.01 -11.46
N LEU A 135 9.03 -9.13 -11.09
CA LEU A 135 10.50 -9.26 -11.04
C LEU A 135 11.14 -8.95 -12.40
N GLY A 136 10.57 -9.45 -13.49
CA GLY A 136 11.03 -9.15 -14.85
C GLY A 136 10.98 -7.66 -15.18
N VAL A 137 9.83 -7.01 -14.92
CA VAL A 137 9.64 -5.56 -15.16
C VAL A 137 10.57 -4.72 -14.28
N LEU A 138 10.82 -5.14 -13.05
CA LEU A 138 11.73 -4.48 -12.12
C LEU A 138 13.20 -4.86 -12.35
N GLN A 139 13.51 -5.71 -13.35
CA GLN A 139 14.83 -6.25 -13.63
C GLN A 139 15.51 -6.84 -12.38
N TRP A 140 14.72 -7.51 -11.53
CA TRP A 140 15.14 -8.08 -10.25
C TRP A 140 15.72 -7.07 -9.24
N ARG A 141 15.65 -5.77 -9.51
CA ARG A 141 16.12 -4.71 -8.61
C ARG A 141 15.12 -4.48 -7.47
N MET A 142 14.93 -5.45 -6.59
CA MET A 142 13.97 -5.37 -5.49
C MET A 142 14.45 -4.50 -4.32
N ARG A 143 15.76 -4.26 -4.23
CA ARG A 143 16.37 -3.37 -3.23
C ARG A 143 16.35 -1.94 -3.75
N SER A 144 15.31 -1.18 -3.41
CA SER A 144 15.20 0.25 -3.73
C SER A 144 15.88 1.10 -2.67
N ILE A 145 16.49 2.21 -3.09
CA ILE A 145 16.83 3.30 -2.18
C ILE A 145 15.56 4.08 -1.89
N THR A 146 15.25 4.25 -0.61
CA THR A 146 14.01 4.85 -0.14
C THR A 146 14.35 5.95 0.88
N PRO A 147 13.40 6.81 1.28
CA PRO A 147 13.67 7.84 2.28
C PRO A 147 14.23 7.27 3.58
N PHE A 148 13.84 6.05 3.96
CA PHE A 148 14.37 5.35 5.14
C PHE A 148 15.89 5.24 5.15
N SER A 149 16.51 5.05 3.98
CA SER A 149 17.97 4.93 3.83
C SER A 149 18.74 6.19 4.23
N PHE A 150 18.05 7.33 4.35
CA PHE A 150 18.67 8.62 4.71
C PHE A 150 18.34 9.08 6.14
N ILE A 151 17.39 8.44 6.82
CA ILE A 151 16.95 8.87 8.16
C ILE A 151 18.12 8.90 9.14
N SER A 152 18.88 7.80 9.22
CA SER A 152 20.02 7.67 10.13
C SER A 152 21.12 8.69 9.84
N PHE A 153 21.35 9.02 8.57
CA PHE A 153 22.29 10.07 8.17
C PHE A 153 21.86 11.44 8.73
N PHE A 154 20.61 11.85 8.49
CA PHE A 154 20.12 13.14 8.96
C PHE A 154 20.06 13.19 10.49
N ILE A 155 19.59 12.13 11.16
CA ILE A 155 19.60 12.05 12.63
C ILE A 155 20.99 12.29 13.22
N ALA A 156 22.04 11.76 12.57
CA ALA A 156 23.41 11.95 13.01
C ALA A 156 23.88 13.42 12.94
N LEU A 157 23.30 14.24 12.05
CA LEU A 157 23.63 15.67 11.96
C LEU A 157 23.22 16.46 13.22
N PHE A 158 22.16 16.04 13.90
CA PHE A 158 21.56 16.79 15.01
C PHE A 158 22.22 16.52 16.37
N LYS A 159 23.18 15.58 16.44
CA LYS A 159 23.92 15.21 17.68
C LYS A 159 23.03 15.02 18.91
N LEU A 160 21.83 14.45 18.72
CA LEU A 160 20.91 14.14 19.80
C LEU A 160 21.57 13.15 20.78
N LYS A 161 21.74 13.58 22.03
CA LYS A 161 22.40 12.78 23.07
C LYS A 161 21.52 11.62 23.57
N ASP A 162 20.22 11.83 23.56
CA ASP A 162 19.24 10.87 24.07
C ASP A 162 18.86 9.86 22.98
N PHE A 163 19.03 8.57 23.29
CA PHE A 163 18.61 7.49 22.40
C PHE A 163 17.09 7.44 22.21
N SER A 164 16.32 7.70 23.28
CA SER A 164 14.85 7.66 23.22
C SER A 164 14.28 8.73 22.30
N GLN A 165 14.82 9.96 22.35
CA GLN A 165 14.44 11.05 21.45
C GLN A 165 14.75 10.72 20.00
N ARG A 166 15.90 10.09 19.73
CA ARG A 166 16.26 9.65 18.37
C ARG A 166 15.26 8.62 17.83
N GLN A 167 14.86 7.65 18.66
CA GLN A 167 13.90 6.63 18.25
C GLN A 167 12.51 7.23 18.00
N VAL A 168 12.00 8.04 18.94
CA VAL A 168 10.69 8.68 18.79
C VAL A 168 10.63 9.60 17.56
N LEU A 169 11.70 10.34 17.29
CA LEU A 169 11.81 11.16 16.09
C LEU A 169 11.82 10.31 14.81
N LYS A 170 12.57 9.21 14.82
CA LYS A 170 12.66 8.26 13.71
C LYS A 170 11.32 7.59 13.42
N ASP A 171 10.60 7.15 14.46
CA ASP A 171 9.29 6.52 14.33
C ASP A 171 8.28 7.49 13.73
N ARG A 172 8.27 8.74 14.19
CA ARG A 172 7.38 9.77 13.64
C ARG A 172 7.73 10.13 12.19
N ALA A 173 9.01 10.27 11.86
CA ALA A 173 9.43 10.49 10.48
C ALA A 173 9.04 9.32 9.57
N THR A 174 9.15 8.08 10.08
CA THR A 174 8.75 6.85 9.38
C THR A 174 7.26 6.86 9.06
N GLU A 175 6.41 7.20 10.03
CA GLU A 175 4.97 7.34 9.83
C GLU A 175 4.64 8.40 8.76
N ILE A 176 5.28 9.56 8.81
CA ILE A 176 5.11 10.63 7.83
C ILE A 176 5.48 10.15 6.42
N ILE A 177 6.61 9.45 6.27
CA ILE A 177 7.06 8.90 4.98
C ILE A 177 6.04 7.89 4.41
N ILE A 178 5.48 7.02 5.26
CA ILE A 178 4.48 6.02 4.84
C ILE A 178 3.19 6.71 4.39
N ARG A 179 2.73 7.72 5.14
CA ARG A 179 1.55 8.52 4.76
C ARG A 179 1.77 9.26 3.45
N ALA A 180 2.93 9.89 3.30
CA ALA A 180 3.33 10.67 2.13
C ALA A 180 3.28 9.85 0.84
N GLN A 181 3.60 8.54 0.88
CA GLN A 181 3.61 7.68 -0.30
C GLN A 181 2.26 7.60 -1.04
N ARG A 182 1.16 7.87 -0.34
CA ARG A 182 -0.19 7.85 -0.94
C ARG A 182 -0.39 9.00 -1.92
N ASP A 183 0.19 10.16 -1.63
CA ASP A 183 0.09 11.34 -2.47
C ASP A 183 1.13 11.30 -3.60
N ILE A 184 0.67 11.52 -4.83
CA ILE A 184 1.53 11.53 -6.02
C ILE A 184 2.53 12.67 -6.00
N SER A 185 2.25 13.78 -5.31
CA SER A 185 3.12 14.94 -5.19
C SER A 185 4.52 14.57 -4.68
N PHE A 186 4.61 13.53 -3.83
CA PHE A 186 5.89 13.04 -3.30
C PHE A 186 6.77 12.36 -4.33
N LEU A 187 6.22 11.90 -5.45
CA LEU A 187 7.00 11.31 -6.55
C LEU A 187 7.88 12.35 -7.26
N GLU A 188 7.64 13.65 -7.06
CA GLU A 188 8.48 14.74 -7.57
C GLU A 188 9.81 14.87 -6.81
N PHE A 189 9.86 14.40 -5.56
CA PHE A 189 11.01 14.61 -4.67
C PHE A 189 11.93 13.40 -4.64
N LYS A 190 13.22 13.68 -4.49
CA LYS A 190 14.22 12.63 -4.22
C LYS A 190 14.00 12.02 -2.82
N PRO A 191 14.32 10.73 -2.63
CA PRO A 191 14.20 10.07 -1.33
C PRO A 191 14.88 10.81 -0.18
N SER A 192 16.07 11.38 -0.42
CA SER A 192 16.82 12.19 0.54
C SER A 192 16.06 13.44 1.00
N VAL A 193 15.40 14.13 0.06
CA VAL A 193 14.57 15.32 0.33
C VAL A 193 13.36 14.93 1.17
N VAL A 194 12.66 13.85 0.80
CA VAL A 194 11.52 13.35 1.56
C VAL A 194 11.92 12.98 3.00
N ALA A 195 13.07 12.32 3.17
CA ALA A 195 13.57 11.93 4.49
C ALA A 195 13.88 13.14 5.38
N ALA A 196 14.61 14.13 4.83
CA ALA A 196 14.94 15.35 5.55
C ALA A 196 13.69 16.16 5.91
N SER A 197 12.75 16.32 4.98
CA SER A 197 11.48 17.02 5.21
C SER A 197 10.61 16.28 6.25
N ALA A 198 10.55 14.96 6.22
CA ALA A 198 9.85 14.17 7.24
C ALA A 198 10.45 14.36 8.64
N LEU A 199 11.79 14.37 8.76
CA LEU A 199 12.48 14.64 10.02
C LEU A 199 12.29 16.09 10.51
N LEU A 200 12.27 17.07 9.60
CA LEU A 200 11.93 18.45 9.96
C LEU A 200 10.50 18.55 10.49
N SER A 201 9.55 17.90 9.83
CA SER A 201 8.15 17.87 10.28
C SER A 201 8.02 17.18 11.65
N ALA A 202 8.65 16.01 11.82
CA ALA A 202 8.64 15.29 13.08
C ALA A 202 9.30 16.08 14.22
N SER A 203 10.43 16.75 13.96
CA SER A 203 11.10 17.59 14.97
C SER A 203 10.31 18.84 15.32
N ARG A 204 9.58 19.44 14.37
CA ARG A 204 8.68 20.57 14.64
C ARG A 204 7.57 20.17 15.62
N GLU A 205 6.99 18.99 15.41
CA GLU A 205 5.91 18.44 16.22
C GLU A 205 6.38 17.97 17.61
N LEU A 206 7.47 17.22 17.68
CA LEU A 206 7.88 16.51 18.89
C LEU A 206 8.98 17.23 19.69
N LEU A 207 9.82 18.04 19.02
CA LEU A 207 11.03 18.65 19.58
C LEU A 207 11.08 20.15 19.26
N THR A 208 9.97 20.88 19.48
CA THR A 208 9.80 22.28 19.06
C THR A 208 10.93 23.21 19.52
N SER A 209 11.49 22.98 20.72
CA SER A 209 12.62 23.77 21.24
C SER A 209 13.94 23.56 20.47
N GLN A 210 14.12 22.37 19.90
CA GLN A 210 15.32 22.01 19.14
C GLN A 210 15.14 22.25 17.64
N TYR A 211 13.90 22.38 17.14
CA TYR A 211 13.56 22.55 15.73
C TYR A 211 14.43 23.56 14.96
N PRO A 212 14.77 24.76 15.48
CA PRO A 212 15.66 25.69 14.77
C PRO A 212 17.04 25.10 14.46
N CYS A 213 17.58 24.27 15.36
CA CYS A 213 18.84 23.56 15.14
C CYS A 213 18.70 22.48 14.05
N PHE A 214 17.56 21.78 14.01
CA PHE A 214 17.27 20.81 12.94
C PHE A 214 17.21 21.50 11.58
N LEU A 215 16.52 22.64 11.52
CA LEU A 215 16.40 23.44 10.30
C LEU A 215 17.77 23.93 9.82
N SER A 216 18.59 24.51 10.69
CA SER A 216 19.95 24.95 10.34
C SER A 216 20.79 23.80 9.83
N ALA A 217 20.83 22.66 10.53
CA ALA A 217 21.67 21.54 10.15
C ALA A 217 21.27 20.90 8.81
N ILE A 218 19.97 20.85 8.49
CA ILE A 218 19.52 20.41 7.16
C ILE A 218 19.83 21.46 6.10
N SER A 219 19.67 22.75 6.41
CA SER A 219 19.97 23.83 5.47
C SER A 219 21.45 23.96 5.13
N ASP A 220 22.33 23.58 6.05
CA ASP A 220 23.78 23.53 5.88
C ASP A 220 24.25 22.23 5.18
N CYS A 221 23.35 21.27 4.96
CA CYS A 221 23.67 19.98 4.34
C CYS A 221 23.80 20.12 2.82
N SER A 222 25.01 19.96 2.28
CA SER A 222 25.30 20.12 0.84
C SER A 222 24.64 19.08 -0.07
N TYR A 223 24.11 17.98 0.48
CA TYR A 223 23.51 16.91 -0.32
C TYR A 223 22.05 17.18 -0.73
N VAL A 224 21.36 18.11 -0.07
CA VAL A 224 19.95 18.44 -0.34
C VAL A 224 19.77 19.92 -0.62
N ASN A 225 18.87 20.26 -1.55
CA ASN A 225 18.56 21.64 -1.88
C ASN A 225 17.47 22.19 -0.95
N ASN A 226 17.75 23.32 -0.31
CA ASN A 226 16.79 24.06 0.53
C ASN A 226 15.44 24.34 -0.15
N GLU A 227 15.44 24.68 -1.44
CA GLU A 227 14.21 24.92 -2.18
C GLU A 227 13.34 23.66 -2.28
N SER A 228 13.95 22.51 -2.55
CA SER A 228 13.26 21.21 -2.62
C SER A 228 12.72 20.80 -1.25
N ILE A 229 13.50 21.05 -0.18
CA ILE A 229 13.08 20.78 1.21
C ILE A 229 11.87 21.63 1.59
N LEU A 230 11.88 22.93 1.26
CA LEU A 230 10.76 23.84 1.52
C LEU A 230 9.49 23.40 0.77
N LYS A 231 9.61 23.07 -0.53
CA LYS A 231 8.49 22.55 -1.32
C LYS A 231 7.93 21.27 -0.72
N CYS A 232 8.78 20.30 -0.38
CA CYS A 232 8.35 19.03 0.20
C CYS A 232 7.73 19.22 1.61
N ASN A 233 8.25 20.13 2.42
CA ASN A 233 7.68 20.45 3.73
C ASN A 233 6.26 21.04 3.66
N ASN A 234 5.94 21.80 2.62
CA ASN A 234 4.59 22.32 2.42
C ASN A 234 3.62 21.17 2.11
N VAL A 235 4.02 20.28 1.20
CA VAL A 235 3.24 19.09 0.86
C VAL A 235 3.03 18.18 2.08
N ILE A 236 4.06 17.97 2.91
CA ILE A 236 3.92 17.19 4.15
C ILE A 236 2.90 17.81 5.09
N GLN A 237 2.91 19.14 5.24
CA GLN A 237 1.93 19.83 6.10
C GLN A 237 0.51 19.58 5.63
N ASP A 238 0.26 19.70 4.33
CA ASP A 238 -1.06 19.44 3.74
C ASP A 238 -1.54 18.01 4.04
N VAL A 239 -0.69 17.00 3.80
CA VAL A 239 -1.01 15.58 4.06
C VAL A 239 -1.16 15.27 5.55
N THR A 240 -0.48 15.99 6.44
CA THR A 240 -0.67 15.81 7.90
C THR A 240 -1.96 16.43 8.41
N MET A 241 -2.40 17.56 7.84
CA MET A 241 -3.65 18.23 8.25
C MET A 241 -4.91 17.51 7.76
N GLU A 242 -4.87 16.89 6.58
CA GLU A 242 -6.02 16.15 6.03
C GLU A 242 -6.35 14.84 6.78
N GLY A 243 -5.48 14.35 7.66
CA GLY A 243 -5.62 13.02 8.28
C GLY A 243 -6.15 12.96 9.70
N TYR A 244 -7.16 13.77 10.05
CA TYR A 244 -7.93 13.61 11.30
C TYR A 244 -9.16 12.69 11.17
N GLU A 245 -9.33 12.00 10.05
CA GLU A 245 -10.32 10.92 9.91
C GLU A 245 -9.61 9.55 10.00
N PRO A 246 -9.95 8.71 10.99
CA PRO A 246 -9.53 7.32 10.99
C PRO A 246 -9.97 6.66 9.69
N ALA A 247 -9.09 5.84 9.11
CA ALA A 247 -9.27 5.16 7.82
C ALA A 247 -10.35 4.04 7.81
N PHE A 248 -11.48 4.25 8.49
CA PHE A 248 -12.52 3.23 8.67
C PHE A 248 -13.87 3.52 8.02
N ASP A 249 -14.12 4.70 7.45
CA ASP A 249 -15.47 5.05 6.97
C ASP A 249 -15.54 5.52 5.51
N TRP A 250 -14.84 4.82 4.61
CA TRP A 250 -15.20 4.84 3.19
C TRP A 250 -15.60 3.44 2.74
N VAL A 251 -16.68 2.94 3.34
CA VAL A 251 -17.43 1.83 2.75
C VAL A 251 -18.19 2.37 1.55
N SER A 252 -17.84 1.82 0.40
CA SER A 252 -18.61 1.76 -0.85
C SER A 252 -20.11 1.95 -0.62
N SER A 253 -20.65 3.10 -1.01
CA SER A 253 -22.07 3.30 -1.21
C SER A 253 -22.52 2.43 -2.39
N SER A 254 -22.85 1.16 -2.12
CA SER A 254 -23.61 0.34 -3.03
C SER A 254 -25.03 0.90 -3.07
N GLU A 255 -25.37 1.58 -4.16
CA GLU A 255 -26.75 1.96 -4.49
C GLU A 255 -27.61 0.69 -4.55
N THR A 256 -28.40 0.44 -3.50
CA THR A 256 -29.55 -0.45 -3.61
C THR A 256 -30.76 0.37 -4.05
N PRO A 257 -31.51 -0.05 -5.08
CA PRO A 257 -32.64 0.71 -5.60
C PRO A 257 -33.75 0.85 -4.54
N ILE A 258 -34.33 2.05 -4.51
CA ILE A 258 -35.46 2.46 -3.68
C ILE A 258 -36.64 1.51 -3.92
N ASN A 259 -37.01 0.73 -2.90
CA ASN A 259 -38.32 0.10 -2.86
C ASN A 259 -39.36 1.17 -2.54
N VAL A 260 -40.28 1.35 -3.49
CA VAL A 260 -41.51 2.13 -3.36
C VAL A 260 -42.57 1.25 -2.69
N LEU A 261 -43.42 1.86 -1.85
CA LEU A 261 -44.49 1.35 -0.95
C LEU A 261 -44.05 1.46 0.52
N ASP A 262 -44.69 2.19 1.43
CA ASP A 262 -46.00 2.83 1.43
C ASP A 262 -46.00 4.08 2.33
N HIS A 263 -46.90 4.99 1.99
CA HIS A 263 -47.13 6.27 2.63
C HIS A 263 -47.96 6.15 3.93
N ASN A 264 -47.57 6.96 4.92
CA ASN A 264 -48.37 7.56 6.01
C ASN A 264 -48.81 6.59 7.14
N PHE A 265 -48.83 6.94 8.43
CA PHE A 265 -49.31 8.15 9.07
C PHE A 265 -48.68 8.32 10.47
N LEU A 266 -48.53 9.57 10.89
CA LEU A 266 -48.10 10.04 12.22
C LEU A 266 -49.15 9.74 13.30
N SER A 267 -48.71 9.41 14.52
CA SER A 267 -49.23 10.02 15.76
C SER A 267 -48.32 9.77 16.96
N SER A 268 -48.13 10.84 17.74
CA SER A 268 -47.33 10.94 18.97
C SER A 268 -48.04 10.43 20.23
N GLU A 269 -47.27 10.46 21.33
CA GLU A 269 -47.65 10.31 22.76
C GLU A 269 -47.81 8.86 23.27
N SER A 270 -47.36 8.45 24.46
CA SER A 270 -46.75 9.11 25.62
C SER A 270 -46.00 8.10 26.51
N GLU A 271 -45.07 8.63 27.30
CA GLU A 271 -44.61 8.28 28.65
C GLU A 271 -44.43 6.82 29.18
N LYS A 272 -43.26 6.66 29.83
CA LYS A 272 -43.00 6.11 31.18
C LYS A 272 -42.58 4.63 31.37
N THR A 273 -41.29 4.54 31.74
CA THR A 273 -40.67 3.83 32.89
C THR A 273 -40.70 2.30 33.02
N ASN A 274 -39.46 1.77 33.07
CA ASN A 274 -38.91 0.78 33.99
C ASN A 274 -39.61 -0.58 34.12
N SER A 275 -38.95 -1.65 33.66
CA SER A 275 -38.21 -2.58 34.54
C SER A 275 -37.88 -3.90 33.85
N THR A 276 -36.67 -4.35 34.17
CA THR A 276 -36.05 -5.66 34.00
C THR A 276 -36.98 -6.84 34.33
N THR A 277 -36.89 -7.96 33.58
CA THR A 277 -36.42 -9.30 34.06
C THR A 277 -37.00 -10.46 33.23
N ILE A 278 -36.11 -11.15 32.51
CA ILE A 278 -35.90 -12.61 32.35
C ILE A 278 -37.11 -13.58 32.47
N THR A 279 -37.28 -14.45 31.45
CA THR A 279 -37.36 -15.94 31.44
C THR A 279 -38.31 -16.42 30.33
N ALA A 280 -37.81 -17.24 29.38
CA ALA A 280 -38.09 -18.68 29.21
C ALA A 280 -39.58 -18.99 28.93
N SER A 281 -40.02 -19.84 28.00
CA SER A 281 -39.42 -20.90 27.19
C SER A 281 -40.48 -21.38 26.17
N THR A 282 -40.03 -22.12 25.14
CA THR A 282 -40.75 -23.22 24.45
C THR A 282 -42.14 -22.96 23.83
N LEU A 283 -42.25 -23.16 22.52
CA LEU A 283 -43.03 -24.30 21.98
C LEU A 283 -42.83 -24.50 20.46
N ARG A 284 -42.52 -25.76 20.16
CA ARG A 284 -42.59 -26.50 18.89
C ARG A 284 -43.65 -26.00 17.89
N GLN A 285 -43.30 -26.03 16.61
CA GLN A 285 -44.12 -26.79 15.64
C GLN A 285 -43.29 -27.28 14.45
N GLU A 286 -43.13 -28.61 14.38
CA GLU A 286 -42.79 -29.38 13.18
C GLU A 286 -43.90 -29.23 12.13
N ARG A 287 -43.53 -29.13 10.85
CA ARG A 287 -44.24 -29.80 9.75
C ARG A 287 -43.27 -30.22 8.65
N ASP A 288 -43.07 -31.52 8.57
CA ASP A 288 -42.70 -32.23 7.35
C ASP A 288 -43.77 -32.05 6.25
N LEU A 289 -43.37 -32.11 4.97
CA LEU A 289 -43.80 -33.18 4.05
C LEU A 289 -43.33 -32.93 2.59
N LYS A 290 -42.64 -33.96 2.07
CA LYS A 290 -42.74 -34.56 0.71
C LYS A 290 -42.14 -33.87 -0.51
N ARG A 291 -40.89 -34.30 -0.78
CA ARG A 291 -40.40 -34.95 -2.02
C ARG A 291 -41.43 -35.18 -3.14
N ARG A 292 -41.10 -34.71 -4.35
CA ARG A 292 -41.41 -35.37 -5.62
C ARG A 292 -40.19 -35.36 -6.55
N LYS A 293 -39.91 -36.54 -7.12
CA LYS A 293 -38.81 -36.91 -8.02
C LYS A 293 -39.44 -37.48 -9.29
N ILE A 294 -39.00 -37.03 -10.46
CA ILE A 294 -39.11 -37.63 -11.82
C ILE A 294 -37.94 -36.98 -12.60
N ALA A 295 -36.79 -37.56 -12.99
CA ALA A 295 -36.43 -38.75 -13.80
C ALA A 295 -37.04 -38.73 -15.22
N GLY A 296 -36.34 -38.65 -16.36
CA GLY A 296 -34.93 -38.83 -16.68
C GLY A 296 -34.70 -38.67 -18.20
N TYR A 297 -33.73 -39.44 -18.72
CA TYR A 297 -33.11 -39.47 -20.07
C TYR A 297 -31.97 -38.46 -20.28
N GLY A 298 -30.73 -38.82 -20.59
CA GLY A 298 -30.10 -40.13 -20.84
C GLY A 298 -28.91 -39.96 -21.80
N ASN A 299 -27.72 -40.42 -21.39
CA ASN A 299 -26.51 -40.83 -22.17
C ASN A 299 -25.88 -39.85 -23.19
N SER A 300 -24.59 -39.86 -23.51
CA SER A 300 -23.30 -40.41 -23.02
C SER A 300 -22.22 -39.98 -24.05
N HIS A 301 -20.94 -40.21 -23.73
CA HIS A 301 -19.70 -39.95 -24.50
C HIS A 301 -19.05 -38.58 -24.21
N ALA A 302 -17.84 -38.43 -23.66
CA ALA A 302 -16.55 -39.13 -23.68
C ALA A 302 -15.49 -38.25 -24.37
N LEU A 303 -14.55 -37.77 -23.53
CA LEU A 303 -13.09 -37.71 -23.74
C LEU A 303 -12.43 -36.89 -24.86
N GLN A 304 -11.26 -36.36 -24.46
CA GLN A 304 -10.13 -35.76 -25.19
C GLN A 304 -10.28 -34.27 -25.57
N SER A 305 -9.57 -33.35 -24.90
CA SER A 305 -8.12 -33.05 -24.97
C SER A 305 -7.67 -32.44 -26.29
N SER A 306 -6.82 -31.41 -26.16
CA SER A 306 -6.07 -30.66 -27.18
C SER A 306 -6.77 -29.44 -27.80
N GLN A 307 -6.37 -28.25 -27.33
CA GLN A 307 -5.75 -27.20 -28.16
C GLN A 307 -5.33 -26.04 -27.24
N ILE A 308 -4.29 -26.31 -26.45
CA ILE A 308 -3.36 -25.30 -25.92
C ILE A 308 -2.07 -25.58 -26.67
N GLU A 309 -1.95 -25.03 -27.87
CA GLU A 309 -0.70 -25.05 -28.64
C GLU A 309 -0.81 -24.02 -29.78
N GLN A 310 -0.71 -22.75 -29.42
CA GLN A 310 -0.45 -21.64 -30.34
C GLN A 310 -0.15 -20.39 -29.52
N CYS A 311 1.07 -20.30 -28.98
CA CYS A 311 1.73 -19.05 -28.55
C CYS A 311 3.19 -19.28 -28.10
N LEU A 312 3.83 -20.36 -28.55
CA LEU A 312 5.24 -20.67 -28.31
C LEU A 312 5.90 -21.05 -29.63
N SER A 313 6.04 -20.07 -30.52
CA SER A 313 6.94 -20.16 -31.66
C SER A 313 7.11 -18.75 -32.25
N GLU A 314 7.93 -17.94 -31.61
CA GLU A 314 8.59 -16.76 -32.21
C GLU A 314 9.49 -16.14 -31.15
N THR A 315 10.73 -16.65 -31.05
CA THR A 315 11.95 -15.94 -30.62
C THR A 315 13.13 -16.94 -30.58
N GLU A 316 13.45 -17.48 -31.74
CA GLU A 316 14.82 -17.88 -32.07
C GLU A 316 15.06 -17.35 -33.49
N ASP A 317 15.67 -16.17 -33.57
CA ASP A 317 16.71 -15.82 -34.54
C ASP A 317 17.06 -14.32 -34.40
N PHE A 318 18.37 -14.07 -34.28
CA PHE A 318 19.13 -12.81 -34.07
C PHE A 318 19.33 -12.32 -32.63
#